data_AF-A0A0V0H9T4-F1
#
_entry.id   AF-A0A0V0H9T4-F1
#
_cell.length_a   1.000
_cell.length_b   1.000
_cell.length_c   1.000
_cell.angle_alpha   90.00
_cell.angle_beta   90.00
_cell.angle_gamma   90.00
#
_symmetry.space_group_name_H-M   'P 1'
#
loop_
_entity.id
_entity.type
_entity.pdbx_description
1 polymer ?
#
loop_
_entity_poly.entity_id
_entity_poly.type
_entity_poly.pdbx_seq_one_letter_code
_entity_poly.pdbx_strand_id
1 'polypeptide(L)'
;MYNGEMGGLTYWSPNVNILRDPRWGRGQETPGEDPVVAAVYAERYVRGLQGNEEGDRLKVAACCKHYTAYDLDNWSGVDRFHFNAKVSKQDIEDTFDVPFRSCVKEGKVASIMCSYNQVNGIPTCADPELLRKTIRGGWGLNGYIVSDCDSVGVFYDSQHYTSTPEEAAAAAIKAGLDLDCGPFLSQHTENAVHIGILKETAIDTNLANTVAVQMRLGMFDGAQ
;
A
#
# COMPACT_ATOMS: atom_id res chain seq x y z
N MET A 1 21.54 -10.70 15.47
CA MET A 1 20.11 -10.34 15.55
C MET A 1 19.34 -11.59 15.90
N TYR A 2 18.47 -11.55 16.92
CA TYR A 2 17.79 -12.71 17.51
C TYR A 2 16.68 -13.35 16.64
N ASN A 3 16.63 -13.02 15.34
CA ASN A 3 15.62 -13.47 14.37
C ASN A 3 16.24 -14.17 13.14
N GLY A 4 17.47 -14.67 13.24
CA GLY A 4 18.03 -15.51 12.17
C GLY A 4 17.08 -16.68 11.92
N GLU A 5 16.67 -16.88 10.66
CA GLU A 5 15.76 -17.94 10.18
C GLU A 5 14.24 -17.74 10.39
N MET A 6 13.79 -16.67 11.08
CA MET A 6 12.34 -16.39 11.26
C MET A 6 11.84 -15.08 10.63
N GLY A 7 12.73 -14.28 10.03
CA GLY A 7 12.36 -13.04 9.37
C GLY A 7 11.95 -13.26 7.91
N GLY A 8 10.78 -12.75 7.52
CA GLY A 8 10.44 -12.58 6.10
C GLY A 8 11.39 -11.60 5.41
N LEU A 9 11.35 -11.59 4.08
CA LEU A 9 12.18 -10.70 3.25
C LEU A 9 11.41 -9.46 2.76
N THR A 10 10.20 -9.21 3.27
CA THR A 10 9.36 -8.06 2.94
C THR A 10 9.16 -7.20 4.18
N TYR A 11 9.40 -5.89 4.07
CA TYR A 11 9.30 -4.96 5.19
C TYR A 11 8.38 -3.80 4.83
N TRP A 12 7.34 -3.56 5.66
CA TRP A 12 6.42 -2.43 5.53
C TRP A 12 7.04 -1.14 6.04
N SER A 13 8.05 -0.68 5.29
CA SER A 13 8.84 0.53 5.50
C SER A 13 9.42 1.00 4.17
N PRO A 14 9.65 2.31 3.98
CA PRO A 14 9.51 3.39 4.97
C PRO A 14 8.08 3.95 5.13
N ASN A 15 7.82 4.62 6.27
CA ASN A 15 6.72 5.58 6.37
C ASN A 15 7.17 6.90 5.74
N VAL A 16 6.45 7.34 4.72
CA VAL A 16 6.80 8.52 3.90
C VAL A 16 5.65 9.53 3.82
N ASN A 17 4.63 9.36 4.66
CA ASN A 17 3.55 10.34 4.78
C ASN A 17 4.11 11.71 5.20
N ILE A 18 3.43 12.77 4.78
CA ILE A 18 3.76 14.14 5.14
C ILE A 18 3.29 14.42 6.56
N LEU A 19 4.17 14.91 7.43
CA LEU A 19 3.80 15.40 8.76
C LEU A 19 3.07 16.75 8.65
N ARG A 20 1.84 16.72 8.13
CA ARG A 20 1.03 17.93 7.90
C ARG A 20 0.56 18.57 9.20
N ASP A 21 0.17 17.72 10.16
CA ASP A 21 -0.31 18.15 11.47
C ASP A 21 0.65 17.67 12.57
N PRO A 22 1.31 18.57 13.33
CA PRO A 22 2.30 18.19 14.33
C PRO A 22 1.72 17.39 15.50
N ARG A 23 0.39 17.26 15.61
CA ARG A 23 -0.29 16.47 16.63
C ARG A 23 -0.42 14.99 16.25
N TRP A 24 -0.11 14.62 15.01
CA TRP A 24 -0.21 13.24 14.55
C TRP A 24 0.74 12.33 15.33
N GLY A 25 0.18 11.34 16.06
CA GLY A 25 0.94 10.44 16.94
C GLY A 25 2.01 9.60 16.25
N ARG A 26 1.89 9.41 14.92
CA ARG A 26 2.87 8.70 14.09
C ARG A 26 3.75 9.61 13.24
N GLY A 27 3.66 10.93 13.43
CA GLY A 27 4.55 11.90 12.78
C GLY A 27 6.03 11.62 13.00
N GLN A 28 6.38 11.07 14.17
CA GLN A 28 7.72 10.61 14.53
C GLN A 28 8.30 9.50 13.63
N GLU A 29 7.45 8.80 12.87
CA GLU A 29 7.88 7.76 11.91
C GLU A 29 8.30 8.36 10.55
N THR A 30 8.01 9.64 10.30
CA THR A 30 8.15 10.29 9.00
C THR A 30 9.42 11.12 8.90
N PRO A 31 9.89 11.43 7.68
CA PRO A 31 11.01 12.36 7.47
C PRO A 31 10.62 13.86 7.63
N GLY A 32 9.42 14.18 8.12
CA GLY A 32 8.97 15.56 8.38
C GLY A 32 7.85 16.04 7.46
N GLU A 33 7.67 17.36 7.42
CA GLU A 33 6.54 18.03 6.75
C GLU A 33 6.79 18.43 5.29
N ASP A 34 8.04 18.39 4.82
CA ASP A 34 8.41 18.84 3.48
C ASP A 34 8.32 17.69 2.45
N PRO A 35 7.53 17.83 1.37
CA PRO A 35 7.37 16.78 0.36
C PRO A 35 8.64 16.40 -0.39
N VAL A 36 9.56 17.36 -0.60
CA VAL A 36 10.82 17.11 -1.33
C VAL A 36 11.78 16.33 -0.44
N VAL A 37 11.91 16.71 0.83
CA VAL A 37 12.69 15.97 1.83
C VAL A 37 12.14 14.55 1.98
N ALA A 38 10.82 14.39 2.08
CA ALA A 38 10.18 13.09 2.15
C ALA A 38 10.45 12.22 0.91
N ALA A 39 10.43 12.82 -0.29
CA ALA A 39 10.75 12.14 -1.54
C ALA A 39 12.22 11.68 -1.64
N VAL A 40 13.17 12.52 -1.21
CA VAL A 40 14.58 12.15 -1.20
C VAL A 40 14.84 11.05 -0.15
N TYR A 41 14.22 11.16 1.02
CA TYR A 41 14.28 10.12 2.05
C TYR A 41 13.74 8.79 1.52
N ALA A 42 12.56 8.81 0.91
CA ALA A 42 11.90 7.67 0.30
C ALA A 42 12.82 6.94 -0.71
N GLU A 43 13.37 7.66 -1.69
CA GLU A 43 14.28 7.09 -2.70
C GLU A 43 15.47 6.40 -2.03
N ARG A 44 16.17 7.11 -1.14
CA ARG A 44 17.40 6.63 -0.52
C ARG A 44 17.16 5.44 0.40
N TYR A 45 16.08 5.49 1.18
CA TYR A 45 15.71 4.40 2.08
C TYR A 45 15.35 3.14 1.29
N VAL A 46 14.54 3.27 0.24
CA VAL A 46 14.15 2.13 -0.61
C VAL A 46 15.37 1.51 -1.28
N ARG A 47 16.24 2.30 -1.92
CA ARG A 47 17.46 1.76 -2.57
C ARG A 47 18.39 1.08 -1.56
N GLY A 48 18.59 1.70 -0.39
CA GLY A 48 19.41 1.12 0.68
C GLY A 48 18.86 -0.21 1.21
N LEU A 49 17.54 -0.31 1.36
CA LEU A 49 16.88 -1.51 1.85
C LEU A 49 16.89 -2.62 0.79
N GLN A 50 16.50 -2.30 -0.45
CA GLN A 50 16.39 -3.28 -1.53
C GLN A 50 17.73 -3.78 -2.09
N GLY A 51 18.83 -3.07 -1.81
CA GLY A 51 20.17 -3.44 -2.26
C GLY A 51 20.49 -2.92 -3.65
N ASN A 52 21.72 -3.19 -4.09
CA ASN A 52 22.27 -2.63 -5.33
C ASN A 52 21.55 -3.16 -6.58
N GLU A 53 21.48 -2.31 -7.61
CA GLU A 53 20.74 -2.48 -8.86
C GLU A 53 21.36 -3.51 -9.83
N GLU A 54 22.15 -4.47 -9.35
CA GLU A 54 22.76 -5.49 -10.21
C GLU A 54 21.72 -6.58 -10.56
N GLY A 55 21.01 -6.35 -11.66
CA GLY A 55 19.91 -7.19 -12.12
C GLY A 55 18.60 -6.88 -11.40
N ASP A 56 17.65 -7.82 -11.46
CA ASP A 56 16.32 -7.68 -10.83
C ASP A 56 16.23 -8.32 -9.43
N ARG A 57 17.40 -8.61 -8.83
CA ARG A 57 17.51 -9.26 -7.53
C ARG A 57 17.28 -8.28 -6.40
N LEU A 58 16.42 -8.65 -5.44
CA LEU A 58 16.18 -7.89 -4.22
C LEU A 58 16.94 -8.50 -3.03
N LYS A 59 17.59 -7.65 -2.23
CA LYS A 59 18.13 -8.03 -0.92
C LYS A 59 16.98 -8.28 0.07
N VAL A 60 16.07 -7.32 0.17
CA VAL A 60 14.76 -7.40 0.81
C VAL A 60 13.79 -6.51 0.02
N ALA A 61 12.49 -6.69 0.16
CA ALA A 61 11.49 -5.85 -0.50
C ALA A 61 11.04 -4.73 0.45
N ALA A 62 11.18 -3.48 -0.01
CA ALA A 62 10.66 -2.31 0.68
C ALA A 62 9.19 -2.09 0.33
N CYS A 63 8.47 -1.38 1.18
CA CYS A 63 7.07 -1.05 0.99
C CYS A 63 6.78 0.34 1.56
N CYS A 64 6.64 1.34 0.69
CA CYS A 64 6.34 2.70 1.13
C CYS A 64 4.89 2.81 1.57
N LYS A 65 4.69 3.46 2.72
CA LYS A 65 3.37 3.57 3.35
C LYS A 65 3.13 4.96 3.95
N HIS A 66 1.88 5.36 4.16
CA HIS A 66 0.61 4.69 3.83
C HIS A 66 -0.11 5.53 2.78
N TYR A 67 -0.33 4.97 1.60
CA TYR A 67 -0.82 5.67 0.42
C TYR A 67 -2.36 5.79 0.46
N THR A 68 -2.95 6.99 0.52
CA THR A 68 -2.34 8.33 0.60
C THR A 68 -3.15 9.24 1.52
N ALA A 69 -2.61 10.43 1.79
CA ALA A 69 -3.23 11.42 2.68
C ALA A 69 -3.65 10.86 4.05
N TYR A 70 -2.83 9.94 4.57
CA TYR A 70 -2.94 9.39 5.91
C TYR A 70 -1.99 10.13 6.85
N ASP A 71 -2.52 11.04 7.66
CA ASP A 71 -1.77 11.89 8.58
C ASP A 71 -2.51 12.14 9.90
N LEU A 72 -3.45 11.26 10.27
CA LEU A 72 -4.27 11.35 11.48
C LEU A 72 -4.53 9.97 12.10
N ASP A 73 -4.28 9.82 13.41
CA ASP A 73 -4.62 8.60 14.16
C ASP A 73 -5.94 8.70 14.90
N ASN A 74 -6.06 9.71 15.76
CA ASN A 74 -7.28 10.01 16.51
C ASN A 74 -7.23 11.45 17.00
N TRP A 75 -8.11 12.29 16.45
CA TRP A 75 -8.20 13.69 16.85
C TRP A 75 -9.62 14.21 16.68
N SER A 76 -10.09 14.97 17.67
CA SER A 76 -11.42 15.61 17.68
C SER A 76 -12.59 14.64 17.40
N GLY A 77 -12.51 13.42 17.92
CA GLY A 77 -13.57 12.40 17.77
C GLY A 77 -13.56 11.67 16.42
N VAL A 78 -12.55 11.89 15.58
CA VAL A 78 -12.34 11.14 14.34
C VAL A 78 -11.08 10.29 14.51
N ASP A 79 -11.22 8.98 14.35
CA ASP A 79 -10.07 8.07 14.28
C ASP A 79 -9.68 7.78 12.83
N ARG A 80 -8.53 7.14 12.64
CA ARG A 80 -7.98 6.74 11.33
C ARG A 80 -8.89 5.83 10.51
N PHE A 81 -9.78 5.07 11.16
CA PHE A 81 -10.70 4.15 10.50
C PHE A 81 -11.93 4.89 9.94
N HIS A 82 -12.25 6.07 10.48
CA HIS A 82 -13.35 6.93 10.01
C HIS A 82 -12.85 8.21 9.33
N PHE A 83 -11.54 8.42 9.27
CA PHE A 83 -10.95 9.61 8.66
C PHE A 83 -11.24 9.67 7.16
N ASN A 84 -11.78 10.80 6.71
CA ASN A 84 -12.04 11.08 5.29
C ASN A 84 -11.31 12.36 4.91
N ALA A 85 -10.10 12.20 4.38
CA ALA A 85 -9.27 13.30 3.94
C ALA A 85 -9.94 14.03 2.77
N LYS A 86 -10.22 15.32 2.93
CA LYS A 86 -10.73 16.19 1.88
C LYS A 86 -9.56 16.91 1.23
N VAL A 87 -9.14 16.42 0.08
CA VAL A 87 -7.89 16.84 -0.57
C VAL A 87 -8.16 17.27 -2.00
N SER A 88 -7.65 18.44 -2.38
CA SER A 88 -7.74 18.90 -3.75
C SER A 88 -6.85 18.04 -4.66
N LYS A 89 -7.17 17.96 -5.97
CA LYS A 89 -6.29 17.27 -6.93
C LYS A 89 -4.88 17.88 -6.97
N GLN A 90 -4.80 19.18 -6.73
CA GLN A 90 -3.52 19.88 -6.65
C GLN A 90 -2.71 19.40 -5.44
N ASP A 91 -3.30 19.39 -4.24
CA ASP A 91 -2.58 18.96 -3.03
C ASP A 91 -2.19 17.47 -3.09
N ILE A 92 -3.00 16.63 -3.74
CA ILE A 92 -2.61 15.24 -4.01
C ILE A 92 -1.27 15.22 -4.77
N GLU A 93 -1.18 15.88 -5.92
CA GLU A 93 0.00 15.84 -6.79
C GLU A 93 1.21 16.63 -6.28
N ASP A 94 0.96 17.78 -5.64
CA ASP A 94 1.98 18.74 -5.19
C ASP A 94 2.52 18.41 -3.79
N THR A 95 1.78 17.63 -2.99
CA THR A 95 2.15 17.34 -1.59
C THR A 95 2.13 15.84 -1.28
N PHE A 96 0.95 15.21 -1.28
CA PHE A 96 0.80 13.86 -0.70
C PHE A 96 1.45 12.76 -1.55
N ASP A 97 1.38 12.88 -2.87
CA ASP A 97 1.89 11.86 -3.79
C ASP A 97 3.37 12.02 -4.12
N VAL A 98 3.96 13.19 -3.84
CA VAL A 98 5.38 13.49 -4.11
C VAL A 98 6.32 12.39 -3.56
N PRO A 99 6.23 11.99 -2.27
CA PRO A 99 7.08 10.93 -1.74
C PRO A 99 6.80 9.54 -2.33
N PHE A 100 5.53 9.18 -2.58
CA PHE A 100 5.18 7.87 -3.13
C PHE A 100 5.57 7.73 -4.61
N ARG A 101 5.40 8.80 -5.40
CA ARG A 101 5.91 8.89 -6.76
C ARG A 101 7.43 8.70 -6.80
N SER A 102 8.16 9.29 -5.85
CA SER A 102 9.60 9.06 -5.69
C SER A 102 9.93 7.61 -5.32
N CYS A 103 9.21 7.01 -4.37
CA CYS A 103 9.36 5.58 -4.04
C CYS A 103 9.27 4.68 -5.28
N VAL A 104 8.27 4.90 -6.13
CA VAL A 104 8.05 4.07 -7.31
C VAL A 104 9.05 4.39 -8.43
N LYS A 105 9.18 5.66 -8.81
CA LYS A 105 9.94 6.04 -10.00
C LYS A 105 11.44 6.06 -9.77
N GLU A 106 11.88 6.60 -8.64
CA GLU A 106 13.30 6.79 -8.33
C GLU A 106 13.84 5.71 -7.40
N GLY A 107 13.04 5.30 -6.41
CA GLY A 107 13.38 4.22 -5.47
C GLY A 107 13.23 2.82 -6.06
N LYS A 108 12.39 2.64 -7.08
CA LYS A 108 12.01 1.34 -7.64
C LYS A 108 11.46 0.39 -6.57
N VAL A 109 10.63 0.91 -5.67
CA VAL A 109 10.05 0.16 -4.56
C VAL A 109 9.30 -1.08 -5.04
N ALA A 110 9.45 -2.19 -4.33
CA ALA A 110 8.81 -3.46 -4.63
C ALA A 110 7.34 -3.51 -4.17
N SER A 111 6.93 -2.58 -3.30
CA SER A 111 5.55 -2.53 -2.81
C SER A 111 5.12 -1.13 -2.37
N ILE A 112 3.81 -0.88 -2.41
CA ILE A 112 3.15 0.27 -1.78
C ILE A 112 2.04 -0.25 -0.89
N MET A 113 1.87 0.34 0.29
CA MET A 113 0.77 0.02 1.20
C MET A 113 -0.35 1.07 1.08
N CYS A 114 -1.58 0.67 0.77
CA CYS A 114 -2.74 1.57 0.85
C CYS A 114 -3.18 1.76 2.31
N SER A 115 -3.67 2.96 2.64
CA SER A 115 -4.04 3.35 4.01
C SER A 115 -5.46 2.94 4.45
N TYR A 116 -5.76 3.15 5.73
CA TYR A 116 -7.11 2.96 6.29
C TYR A 116 -8.14 3.98 5.81
N ASN A 117 -7.74 5.24 5.70
CA ASN A 117 -8.67 6.34 5.53
C ASN A 117 -9.32 6.37 4.14
N GLN A 118 -10.33 7.23 4.03
CA GLN A 118 -10.87 7.63 2.75
C GLN A 118 -10.15 8.88 2.23
N VAL A 119 -10.08 9.01 0.91
CA VAL A 119 -9.75 10.27 0.23
C VAL A 119 -10.97 10.67 -0.58
N ASN A 120 -11.52 11.85 -0.29
CA ASN A 120 -12.70 12.38 -0.97
C ASN A 120 -13.90 11.42 -1.01
N GLY A 121 -14.04 10.58 0.02
CA GLY A 121 -15.16 9.62 0.16
C GLY A 121 -14.91 8.20 -0.34
N ILE A 122 -13.72 7.90 -0.88
CA ILE A 122 -13.38 6.56 -1.35
C ILE A 122 -12.27 5.98 -0.47
N PRO A 123 -12.42 4.76 0.10
CA PRO A 123 -11.34 4.09 0.84
C PRO A 123 -10.13 3.89 -0.07
N THR A 124 -8.93 4.21 0.41
CA THR A 124 -7.73 4.19 -0.45
C THR A 124 -7.41 2.80 -1.00
N CYS A 125 -7.74 1.74 -0.26
CA CYS A 125 -7.58 0.35 -0.71
C CYS A 125 -8.65 -0.12 -1.72
N ALA A 126 -9.69 0.67 -1.98
CA ALA A 126 -10.78 0.37 -2.91
C ALA A 126 -10.88 1.39 -4.06
N ASP A 127 -9.89 2.28 -4.22
CA ASP A 127 -9.89 3.33 -5.25
C ASP A 127 -9.05 2.94 -6.50
N PRO A 128 -9.68 2.67 -7.66
CA PRO A 128 -8.97 2.33 -8.89
C PRO A 128 -8.21 3.51 -9.51
N GLU A 129 -8.58 4.75 -9.23
CA GLU A 129 -7.80 5.92 -9.66
C GLU A 129 -6.45 5.93 -8.93
N LEU A 130 -6.46 5.71 -7.61
CA LEU A 130 -5.26 5.71 -6.79
C LEU A 130 -4.37 4.49 -7.07
N LEU A 131 -4.92 3.27 -7.07
CA LEU A 131 -4.11 2.05 -7.13
C LEU A 131 -3.75 1.67 -8.57
N ARG A 132 -4.75 1.46 -9.43
CA ARG A 132 -4.55 1.02 -10.82
C ARG A 132 -4.01 2.12 -11.71
N LYS A 133 -4.64 3.30 -11.70
CA LYS A 133 -4.27 4.37 -12.64
C LYS A 133 -3.03 5.12 -12.18
N THR A 134 -2.92 5.51 -10.92
CA THR A 134 -1.78 6.30 -10.44
C THR A 134 -0.56 5.42 -10.12
N ILE A 135 -0.63 4.55 -9.11
CA ILE A 135 0.54 3.75 -8.69
C ILE A 135 1.02 2.82 -9.80
N ARG A 136 0.11 1.97 -10.31
CA ARG A 136 0.49 0.93 -11.28
C ARG A 136 0.65 1.48 -12.69
N GLY A 137 -0.27 2.32 -13.15
CA GLY A 137 -0.23 2.92 -14.48
C GLY A 137 0.75 4.09 -14.60
N GLY A 138 0.45 5.20 -13.92
CA GLY A 138 1.13 6.47 -14.07
C GLY A 138 2.58 6.46 -13.57
N TRP A 139 2.83 5.79 -12.44
CA TRP A 139 4.18 5.69 -11.89
C TRP A 139 4.90 4.42 -12.32
N GLY A 140 4.17 3.38 -12.72
CA GLY A 140 4.75 2.15 -13.24
C GLY A 140 5.31 1.22 -12.16
N LEU A 141 4.59 1.02 -11.06
CA LEU A 141 5.00 0.08 -10.00
C LEU A 141 5.29 -1.33 -10.57
N ASN A 142 6.54 -1.77 -10.44
CA ASN A 142 6.97 -3.15 -10.73
C ASN A 142 7.01 -3.96 -9.43
N GLY A 143 5.83 -4.29 -8.92
CA GLY A 143 5.65 -4.88 -7.60
C GLY A 143 4.17 -5.05 -7.22
N TYR A 144 3.92 -5.20 -5.92
CA TYR A 144 2.58 -5.45 -5.37
C TYR A 144 2.10 -4.35 -4.43
N ILE A 145 0.79 -4.09 -4.43
CA ILE A 145 0.10 -3.19 -3.52
C ILE A 145 -0.49 -4.03 -2.39
N VAL A 146 -0.22 -3.66 -1.14
CA VAL A 146 -0.72 -4.34 0.06
C VAL A 146 -1.64 -3.42 0.85
N SER A 147 -2.61 -3.97 1.58
CA SER A 147 -3.42 -3.20 2.52
C SER A 147 -2.64 -2.89 3.79
N ASP A 148 -2.92 -1.76 4.43
CA ASP A 148 -2.69 -1.67 5.87
C ASP A 148 -3.56 -2.72 6.58
N CYS A 149 -3.16 -3.11 7.77
CA CYS A 149 -3.67 -4.33 8.40
C CYS A 149 -5.14 -4.25 8.77
N ASP A 150 -5.92 -5.13 8.13
CA ASP A 150 -7.37 -5.23 8.15
C ASP A 150 -8.07 -4.06 7.44
N SER A 151 -7.36 -3.25 6.64
CA SER A 151 -7.96 -2.09 5.98
C SER A 151 -9.11 -2.45 5.04
N VAL A 152 -9.14 -3.66 4.49
CA VAL A 152 -10.27 -4.15 3.70
C VAL A 152 -11.50 -4.39 4.58
N GLY A 153 -11.30 -5.01 5.75
CA GLY A 153 -12.35 -5.16 6.76
C GLY A 153 -12.81 -3.82 7.32
N VAL A 154 -11.89 -2.90 7.60
CA VAL A 154 -12.20 -1.54 8.08
C VAL A 154 -13.16 -0.81 7.14
N PHE A 155 -12.90 -0.82 5.83
CA PHE A 155 -13.78 -0.07 4.93
C PHE A 155 -15.18 -0.70 4.78
N TYR A 156 -15.32 -1.99 5.09
CA TYR A 156 -16.59 -2.67 5.14
C TYR A 156 -17.29 -2.47 6.50
N ASP A 157 -16.65 -2.89 7.59
CA ASP A 157 -17.21 -2.96 8.93
C ASP A 157 -17.39 -1.58 9.59
N SER A 158 -16.45 -0.65 9.38
CA SER A 158 -16.43 0.65 10.06
C SER A 158 -16.86 1.79 9.14
N GLN A 159 -16.48 1.76 7.86
CA GLN A 159 -16.80 2.83 6.90
C GLN A 159 -18.07 2.54 6.09
N HIS A 160 -18.59 1.31 6.12
CA HIS A 160 -19.79 0.88 5.41
C HIS A 160 -19.77 1.24 3.91
N TYR A 161 -18.61 1.09 3.27
CA TYR A 161 -18.42 1.47 1.88
C TYR A 161 -19.12 0.53 0.88
N THR A 162 -19.28 -0.75 1.22
CA THR A 162 -19.99 -1.75 0.42
C THR A 162 -21.11 -2.40 1.21
N SER A 163 -22.06 -3.03 0.51
CA SER A 163 -23.25 -3.62 1.15
C SER A 163 -22.99 -5.03 1.68
N THR A 164 -22.06 -5.75 1.07
CA THR A 164 -21.68 -7.11 1.47
C THR A 164 -20.15 -7.25 1.57
N PRO A 165 -19.64 -8.24 2.32
CA PRO A 165 -18.21 -8.48 2.39
C PRO A 165 -17.62 -8.98 1.07
N GLU A 166 -18.40 -9.70 0.24
CA GLU A 166 -17.99 -10.09 -1.11
C GLU A 166 -17.83 -8.89 -2.04
N GLU A 167 -18.71 -7.89 -1.92
CA GLU A 167 -18.57 -6.61 -2.64
C GLU A 167 -17.30 -5.87 -2.19
N ALA A 168 -16.96 -5.90 -0.90
CA ALA A 168 -15.72 -5.31 -0.39
C ALA A 168 -14.49 -6.01 -0.96
N ALA A 169 -14.41 -7.34 -0.88
CA ALA A 169 -13.31 -8.11 -1.45
C ALA A 169 -13.16 -7.83 -2.96
N ALA A 170 -14.28 -7.83 -3.69
CA ALA A 170 -14.28 -7.53 -5.11
C ALA A 170 -13.87 -6.08 -5.42
N ALA A 171 -14.29 -5.10 -4.61
CA ALA A 171 -13.90 -3.69 -4.78
C ALA A 171 -12.40 -3.50 -4.63
N ALA A 172 -11.80 -4.09 -3.58
CA ALA A 172 -10.36 -4.02 -3.34
C ALA A 172 -9.54 -4.67 -4.47
N ILE A 173 -9.88 -5.90 -4.86
CA ILE A 173 -9.20 -6.63 -5.93
C ILE A 173 -9.33 -5.88 -7.27
N LYS A 174 -10.53 -5.39 -7.60
CA LYS A 174 -10.76 -4.61 -8.83
C LYS A 174 -10.08 -3.25 -8.80
N ALA A 175 -9.91 -2.62 -7.64
CA ALA A 175 -9.16 -1.38 -7.51
C ALA A 175 -7.67 -1.58 -7.82
N GLY A 176 -7.13 -2.77 -7.53
CA GLY A 176 -5.73 -3.14 -7.78
C GLY A 176 -4.97 -3.54 -6.52
N LEU A 177 -5.67 -3.86 -5.43
CA LEU A 177 -5.05 -4.41 -4.23
C LEU A 177 -4.58 -5.84 -4.48
N ASP A 178 -3.28 -6.07 -4.33
CA ASP A 178 -2.68 -7.37 -4.65
C ASP A 178 -2.62 -8.32 -3.44
N LEU A 179 -2.42 -7.77 -2.25
CA LEU A 179 -2.26 -8.52 -1.00
C LEU A 179 -3.05 -7.86 0.12
N ASP A 180 -3.73 -8.68 0.93
CA ASP A 180 -4.38 -8.24 2.16
C ASP A 180 -3.46 -8.52 3.35
N CYS A 181 -3.07 -7.48 4.10
CA CYS A 181 -2.65 -7.68 5.48
C CYS A 181 -3.92 -7.95 6.29
N GLY A 182 -4.37 -9.19 6.38
CA GLY A 182 -5.60 -9.49 7.11
C GLY A 182 -6.29 -10.72 6.53
N PRO A 183 -7.34 -11.21 7.19
CA PRO A 183 -8.04 -12.41 6.74
C PRO A 183 -9.08 -12.11 5.66
N PHE A 184 -9.45 -10.84 5.44
CA PHE A 184 -10.69 -10.47 4.74
C PHE A 184 -10.75 -11.01 3.31
N LEU A 185 -9.70 -10.81 2.51
CA LEU A 185 -9.67 -11.37 1.16
C LEU A 185 -9.69 -12.90 1.17
N SER A 186 -8.98 -13.55 2.10
CA SER A 186 -8.98 -15.02 2.18
C SER A 186 -10.34 -15.60 2.60
N GLN A 187 -11.14 -14.85 3.36
CA GLN A 187 -12.46 -15.29 3.81
C GLN A 187 -13.56 -15.08 2.77
N HIS A 188 -13.49 -14.02 1.97
CA HIS A 188 -14.62 -13.58 1.15
C HIS A 188 -14.40 -13.68 -0.37
N THR A 189 -13.16 -13.80 -0.84
CA THR A 189 -12.87 -13.79 -2.29
C THR A 189 -13.45 -15.00 -3.03
N GLU A 190 -13.37 -16.20 -2.44
CA GLU A 190 -13.91 -17.42 -3.08
C GLU A 190 -15.42 -17.30 -3.32
N ASN A 191 -16.17 -16.85 -2.32
CA ASN A 191 -17.61 -16.66 -2.47
C ASN A 191 -17.93 -15.55 -3.48
N ALA A 192 -17.16 -14.45 -3.49
CA ALA A 192 -17.31 -13.38 -4.47
C ALA A 192 -17.14 -13.87 -5.92
N VAL A 193 -16.28 -14.87 -6.16
CA VAL A 193 -16.15 -15.54 -7.46
C VAL A 193 -17.36 -16.44 -7.73
N HIS A 194 -17.75 -17.27 -6.76
CA HIS A 194 -18.87 -18.21 -6.90
C HIS A 194 -20.18 -17.51 -7.26
N ILE A 195 -20.49 -16.37 -6.64
CA ILE A 195 -21.71 -15.58 -6.92
C ILE A 195 -21.55 -14.62 -8.11
N GLY A 196 -20.40 -14.62 -8.80
CA GLY A 196 -20.16 -13.90 -10.04
C GLY A 196 -19.85 -12.40 -9.91
N ILE A 197 -19.62 -11.89 -8.70
CA ILE A 197 -19.20 -10.49 -8.48
C ILE A 197 -17.75 -10.30 -8.96
N LEU A 198 -16.91 -11.32 -8.79
CA LEU A 198 -15.51 -11.32 -9.20
C LEU A 198 -15.26 -12.43 -10.23
N LYS A 199 -14.34 -12.20 -11.16
CA LYS A 199 -13.81 -13.26 -12.04
C LYS A 199 -12.49 -13.74 -11.47
N GLU A 200 -12.22 -15.03 -11.55
CA GLU A 200 -10.93 -15.61 -11.12
C GLU A 200 -9.75 -14.92 -11.81
N THR A 201 -9.88 -14.57 -13.09
CA THR A 201 -8.85 -13.81 -13.84
C THR A 201 -8.52 -12.43 -13.27
N ALA A 202 -9.39 -11.85 -12.44
CA ALA A 202 -9.09 -10.60 -11.73
C ALA A 202 -8.09 -10.81 -10.57
N ILE A 203 -7.94 -12.05 -10.09
CA ILE A 203 -7.04 -12.46 -9.00
C ILE A 203 -5.67 -12.84 -9.57
N ASP A 204 -5.62 -13.46 -10.76
CA ASP A 204 -4.38 -13.96 -11.37
C ASP A 204 -3.28 -12.90 -11.48
N THR A 205 -3.64 -11.69 -11.92
CA THR A 205 -2.68 -10.59 -12.05
C THR A 205 -2.13 -10.17 -10.69
N ASN A 206 -2.99 -10.16 -9.67
CA ASN A 206 -2.66 -9.73 -8.32
C ASN A 206 -1.73 -10.75 -7.64
N LEU A 207 -2.02 -12.03 -7.81
CA LEU A 207 -1.16 -13.12 -7.38
C LEU A 207 0.19 -13.11 -8.13
N ALA A 208 0.19 -12.87 -9.44
CA ALA A 208 1.43 -12.80 -10.21
C ALA A 208 2.36 -11.69 -9.70
N ASN A 209 1.83 -10.52 -9.34
CA ASN A 209 2.62 -9.41 -8.79
C ASN A 209 3.32 -9.77 -7.47
N THR A 210 2.60 -10.46 -6.57
CA THR A 210 3.16 -10.87 -5.26
C THR A 210 4.21 -11.97 -5.42
N VAL A 211 3.92 -12.99 -6.25
CA VAL A 211 4.85 -14.09 -6.52
C VAL A 211 6.10 -13.59 -7.27
N ALA A 212 5.96 -12.65 -8.21
CA ALA A 212 7.11 -12.07 -8.92
C ALA A 212 8.10 -11.39 -7.96
N VAL A 213 7.61 -10.68 -6.93
CA VAL A 213 8.50 -10.10 -5.90
C VAL A 213 9.17 -11.20 -5.07
N GLN A 214 8.47 -12.28 -4.72
CA GLN A 214 9.09 -13.42 -4.02
C GLN A 214 10.17 -14.13 -4.87
N MET A 215 9.97 -14.23 -6.19
CA MET A 215 11.00 -14.72 -7.12
C MET A 215 12.22 -13.80 -7.15
N ARG A 216 12.02 -12.47 -7.19
CA ARG A 216 13.11 -11.49 -7.11
C ARG A 216 13.87 -11.52 -5.78
N LEU A 217 13.22 -11.98 -4.71
CA LEU A 217 13.83 -12.25 -3.40
C LEU A 217 14.50 -13.63 -3.31
N GLY A 218 14.34 -14.47 -4.34
CA GLY A 218 14.91 -15.81 -4.47
C GLY A 218 14.38 -16.85 -3.52
N MET A 219 13.12 -16.69 -3.13
CA MET A 219 12.45 -17.69 -2.30
C MET A 219 12.29 -19.03 -3.04
N PHE A 220 12.55 -19.05 -4.35
CA PHE A 220 12.42 -20.22 -5.24
C PHE A 220 13.75 -20.70 -5.83
N ASP A 221 14.88 -20.14 -5.44
CA ASP A 221 16.19 -20.46 -6.03
C ASP A 221 16.86 -21.70 -5.39
N GLY A 222 16.24 -22.28 -4.36
CA GLY A 222 16.81 -23.39 -3.58
C GLY A 222 17.76 -22.91 -2.48
N ALA A 223 18.33 -23.87 -1.74
CA ALA A 223 19.35 -23.58 -0.75
C ALA A 223 20.65 -23.15 -1.45
N GLN A 224 21.23 -22.02 -1.02
CA GLN A 224 22.59 -21.62 -1.39
C GLN A 224 23.63 -22.36 -0.54
#